data_AF-A0A7V9BGH5-F1
#
_entry.id   AF-A0A7V9BGH5-F1
#
_cell.length_a   1.000
_cell.length_b   1.000
_cell.length_c   1.000
_cell.angle_alpha   90.00
_cell.angle_beta   90.00
_cell.angle_gamma   90.00
#
_symmetry.space_group_name_H-M   'P 1'
#
loop_
_entity.id
_entity.type
_entity.pdbx_description
1 polymer ?
#
loop_
_entity_poly.entity_id
_entity_poly.type
_entity_poly.pdbx_seq_one_letter_code
_entity_poly.pdbx_strand_id
1 'polypeptide(L)'
;MGSRALAERLIAAGDVLVDAEPRSKSHQLTGGEEIVAELPAAAAPLVPEEMGLRVAWEDEHLLVVDKPAGVVVHPGTGHREGGTLVHGLLA
;
A
#
# COMPACT_ATOMS: atom_id res chain seq x y z
N MET A 1 -3.76 5.32 4.29
CA MET A 1 -4.19 6.74 4.27
C MET A 1 -3.31 7.48 3.27
N GLY A 2 -3.92 8.18 2.30
CA GLY A 2 -3.18 8.93 1.28
C GLY A 2 -2.32 10.04 1.90
N SER A 3 -1.12 10.24 1.37
CA SER A 3 -0.23 11.30 1.84
C SER A 3 -0.55 12.63 1.15
N ARG A 4 -0.21 13.76 1.77
CA ARG A 4 -0.28 15.09 1.13
C ARG A 4 0.43 15.11 -0.22
N ALA A 5 1.58 14.45 -0.33
CA ALA A 5 2.33 14.33 -1.57
C ALA A 5 1.56 13.56 -2.66
N LEU A 6 0.75 12.57 -2.31
CA LEU A 6 -0.12 11.89 -3.27
C LEU A 6 -1.21 12.86 -3.78
N ALA A 7 -1.90 13.56 -2.89
CA ALA A 7 -2.93 14.53 -3.28
C ALA A 7 -2.36 15.63 -4.20
N GLU A 8 -1.20 16.19 -3.88
CA GLU A 8 -0.56 17.20 -4.72
C GLU A 8 -0.21 16.67 -6.12
N ARG A 9 0.22 15.40 -6.24
CA ARG A 9 0.49 14.78 -7.55
C ARG A 9 -0.79 14.57 -8.36
N LEU A 10 -1.86 14.08 -7.74
CA LEU A 10 -3.13 13.83 -8.43
C LEU A 10 -3.75 15.13 -8.94
N ILE A 11 -3.73 16.19 -8.12
CA ILE A 11 -4.19 17.52 -8.55
C ILE A 11 -3.34 18.03 -9.73
N ALA A 12 -2.01 17.86 -9.67
CA ALA A 12 -1.13 18.29 -10.76
C ALA A 12 -1.30 17.46 -12.04
N ALA A 13 -1.72 16.20 -11.94
CA ALA A 13 -2.01 15.32 -13.07
C ALA A 13 -3.39 15.59 -13.71
N GLY A 14 -4.27 16.33 -13.04
CA GLY A 14 -5.65 16.54 -13.48
C GLY A 14 -6.62 15.44 -13.04
N ASP A 15 -6.16 14.53 -12.19
CA ASP A 15 -6.94 13.39 -11.68
C ASP A 15 -7.89 13.79 -10.54
N VAL A 16 -8.00 15.09 -10.25
CA VAL A 16 -8.90 15.63 -9.23
C VAL A 16 -9.72 16.77 -9.84
N LEU A 17 -11.04 16.65 -9.75
CA LEU A 17 -12.01 17.60 -10.25
C LEU A 17 -12.82 18.17 -9.10
N VAL A 18 -13.15 19.46 -9.19
CA VAL A 18 -14.09 20.17 -8.32
C VAL A 18 -15.22 20.67 -9.22
N ASP A 19 -16.45 20.21 -9.00
CA ASP A 19 -17.61 20.47 -9.85
C ASP A 19 -17.33 20.19 -11.34
N ALA A 20 -16.74 19.02 -11.61
CA ALA A 20 -16.31 18.55 -12.94
C ALA A 20 -15.21 19.39 -13.64
N GLU A 21 -14.58 20.36 -12.95
CA GLU A 21 -13.48 21.15 -13.49
C GLU A 21 -12.16 20.93 -12.73
N PRO A 22 -11.00 20.90 -13.42
CA PRO A 22 -9.71 20.87 -12.76
C PRO A 22 -9.45 22.20 -12.03
N ARG A 23 -8.92 22.12 -10.82
CA ARG A 23 -8.56 23.27 -9.98
C ARG A 23 -7.13 23.17 -9.48
N SER A 24 -6.53 24.32 -9.15
CA SER A 24 -5.18 24.34 -8.60
C SER A 24 -5.16 23.81 -7.16
N LYS A 25 -4.01 23.31 -6.69
CA LYS A 25 -3.87 22.80 -5.32
C LYS A 25 -4.14 23.82 -4.21
N SER A 26 -4.13 25.11 -4.55
CA SER A 26 -4.39 26.22 -3.64
C SER A 26 -5.82 26.75 -3.75
N HIS A 27 -6.66 26.16 -4.60
CA HIS A 27 -8.07 26.52 -4.70
C HIS A 27 -8.75 26.28 -3.35
N GLN A 28 -9.42 27.32 -2.86
CA GLN A 28 -10.14 27.25 -1.59
C GLN A 28 -11.58 26.82 -1.88
N LEU A 29 -12.00 25.77 -1.20
CA LEU A 29 -13.38 25.29 -1.24
C LEU A 29 -14.26 26.19 -0.36
N THR A 30 -15.46 26.48 -0.83
CA THR A 30 -16.46 27.28 -0.13
C THR A 30 -17.50 26.44 0.58
N GLY A 31 -17.58 25.15 0.25
CA GLY A 31 -18.50 24.17 0.80
C GLY A 31 -19.68 23.93 -0.14
N GLY A 32 -20.02 22.65 -0.34
CA GLY A 32 -21.10 22.22 -1.24
C GLY A 32 -20.63 21.78 -2.62
N GLU A 33 -19.36 21.98 -2.95
CA GLU A 33 -18.75 21.46 -4.18
C GLU A 33 -18.59 19.93 -4.15
N GLU A 34 -18.72 19.28 -5.29
CA GLU A 34 -18.39 17.87 -5.46
C GLU A 34 -16.92 17.70 -5.83
N ILE A 35 -16.20 16.84 -5.11
CA ILE A 35 -14.81 16.50 -5.40
C ILE A 35 -14.74 15.06 -5.89
N VAL A 36 -14.30 14.89 -7.14
CA VAL A 36 -14.05 13.57 -7.73
C VAL A 36 -12.55 13.40 -7.90
N ALA A 37 -12.01 12.28 -7.41
CA ALA A 37 -10.59 11.95 -7.54
C ALA A 37 -10.41 10.55 -8.12
N GLU A 38 -9.63 10.44 -9.20
CA GLU A 38 -9.16 9.17 -9.73
C GLU A 38 -7.92 8.76 -8.95
N LEU A 39 -8.09 7.77 -8.07
CA LEU A 39 -6.97 7.22 -7.31
C LEU A 39 -6.21 6.19 -8.14
N PRO A 40 -4.88 6.11 -8.01
CA PRO A 40 -4.12 5.04 -8.64
C PRO A 40 -4.63 3.70 -8.15
N ALA A 41 -4.52 2.68 -9.01
CA ALA A 41 -4.85 1.31 -8.64
C ALA A 41 -4.15 0.93 -7.33
N ALA A 42 -4.85 0.18 -6.48
CA ALA A 42 -4.26 -0.39 -5.29
C ALA A 42 -3.01 -1.21 -5.68
N ALA A 43 -2.05 -1.29 -4.78
CA ALA A 43 -0.91 -2.18 -4.97
C ALA A 43 -1.42 -3.61 -5.25
N ALA A 44 -0.71 -4.33 -6.11
CA ALA A 44 -1.03 -5.72 -6.40
C ALA A 44 -1.09 -6.52 -5.08
N PRO A 45 -1.98 -7.53 -5.00
CA PRO A 45 -2.00 -8.42 -3.85
C PRO A 45 -0.66 -9.14 -3.70
N LEU A 46 -0.35 -9.53 -2.48
CA LEU A 46 0.85 -10.30 -2.18
C LEU A 46 0.76 -11.68 -2.84
N VAL A 47 1.87 -12.12 -3.43
CA VAL A 47 1.95 -13.42 -4.10
C VAL A 47 2.64 -14.42 -3.15
N PRO A 48 2.04 -15.59 -2.88
CA PRO A 48 2.69 -16.63 -2.10
C PRO A 48 4.06 -17.04 -2.66
N GLU A 49 5.03 -17.27 -1.78
CA GLU A 49 6.38 -17.71 -2.15
C GLU A 49 6.83 -18.89 -1.27
N GLU A 50 7.08 -20.04 -1.89
CA GLU A 50 7.60 -21.21 -1.17
C GLU A 50 8.92 -20.89 -0.47
N MET A 51 8.91 -20.95 0.86
CA MET A 51 10.06 -20.73 1.72
C MET A 51 10.11 -21.78 2.81
N GLY A 52 11.29 -22.34 3.07
CA GLY A 52 11.53 -23.31 4.15
C GLY A 52 11.51 -22.66 5.54
N LEU A 53 10.39 -22.03 5.91
CA LEU A 53 10.20 -21.35 7.18
C LEU A 53 10.04 -22.39 8.30
N ARG A 54 10.83 -22.22 9.36
CA ARG A 54 10.71 -23.07 10.55
C ARG A 54 9.70 -22.46 11.51
N VAL A 55 8.61 -23.17 11.76
CA VAL A 55 7.64 -22.83 12.80
C VAL A 55 8.13 -23.39 14.14
N ALA A 56 8.37 -22.51 15.11
CA ALA A 56 8.78 -22.88 16.46
C ALA A 56 7.56 -23.20 17.34
N TRP A 57 6.42 -22.55 17.08
CA TRP A 57 5.16 -22.75 17.79
C TRP A 57 3.98 -22.30 16.94
N GLU A 58 2.84 -22.99 17.06
CA GLU A 58 1.57 -22.62 16.43
C GLU A 58 0.40 -23.07 17.30
N ASP A 59 -0.59 -22.19 17.48
CA ASP A 59 -1.89 -22.51 18.05
C ASP A 59 -3.00 -21.70 17.37
N GLU A 60 -4.23 -21.81 17.86
CA GLU A 60 -5.41 -21.14 17.30
C GLU A 60 -5.37 -19.60 17.38
N HIS A 61 -4.42 -19.03 18.13
CA HIS A 61 -4.31 -17.60 18.38
C HIS A 61 -3.01 -16.99 17.85
N LEU A 62 -1.91 -17.74 17.81
CA LEU A 62 -0.61 -17.21 17.44
C LEU A 62 0.31 -18.23 16.74
N LEU A 63 1.21 -17.68 15.93
CA LEU A 63 2.27 -18.39 15.22
C LEU A 63 3.62 -17.77 15.58
N VAL A 64 4.61 -18.59 15.94
CA VAL A 64 6.00 -18.17 16.18
C VAL A 64 6.89 -18.81 15.12
N VAL A 65 7.52 -17.96 14.31
CA VAL A 65 8.39 -18.39 13.21
C VAL A 65 9.84 -18.03 13.52
N ASP A 66 10.74 -18.99 13.37
CA ASP A 66 12.19 -18.77 13.41
C ASP A 66 12.62 -18.14 12.08
N LYS A 67 12.55 -16.80 12.04
CA LYS A 67 12.80 -16.02 10.83
C LYS A 67 14.27 -16.11 10.40
N PRO A 68 14.58 -16.58 9.18
CA PRO A 68 15.95 -16.64 8.70
C PRO A 68 16.65 -15.27 8.70
N ALA A 69 17.97 -15.28 8.89
CA ALA A 69 18.79 -14.09 8.72
C ALA A 69 18.72 -13.60 7.27
N GLY A 70 18.69 -12.28 7.07
CA GLY A 70 18.57 -11.67 5.74
C GLY A 70 17.15 -11.61 5.16
N VAL A 71 16.18 -12.34 5.71
CA VAL A 71 14.78 -12.26 5.26
C VAL A 71 14.08 -11.06 5.89
N VAL A 72 13.51 -10.21 5.05
CA VAL A 72 12.73 -9.02 5.43
C VAL A 72 11.35 -9.44 5.92
N VAL A 73 10.76 -8.74 6.89
CA VAL A 73 9.47 -9.15 7.48
C VAL A 73 8.30 -8.86 6.54
N HIS A 74 8.15 -7.60 6.13
CA HIS A 74 7.04 -7.14 5.27
C HIS A 74 7.59 -6.36 4.07
N PRO A 75 6.87 -6.33 2.94
CA PRO A 75 7.32 -5.59 1.76
C PRO A 75 7.56 -4.12 2.07
N GLY A 76 8.62 -3.58 1.49
CA GLY A 76 9.05 -2.21 1.76
C GLY A 76 10.00 -1.69 0.70
N THR A 77 10.62 -0.54 0.99
CA THR A 77 11.60 0.06 0.09
C THR A 77 12.77 -0.92 -0.13
N GLY A 78 13.00 -1.32 -1.38
CA GLY A 78 14.03 -2.32 -1.75
C GLY A 78 13.55 -3.79 -1.80
N HIS A 79 12.36 -4.10 -1.26
CA HIS A 79 11.80 -5.46 -1.25
C HIS A 79 10.28 -5.38 -1.49
N ARG A 80 9.89 -4.91 -2.68
CA ARG A 80 8.48 -4.67 -3.01
C ARG A 80 7.78 -5.88 -3.62
N GLU A 81 8.51 -6.73 -4.32
CA GLU A 81 7.94 -7.74 -5.23
C GLU A 81 7.95 -9.16 -4.64
N GLY A 82 8.77 -9.44 -3.62
CA GLY A 82 8.92 -10.79 -3.05
C GLY A 82 10.02 -10.86 -1.97
N GLY A 83 10.31 -12.08 -1.52
CA GLY A 83 11.44 -12.38 -0.62
C GLY A 83 11.27 -11.89 0.82
N THR A 84 10.02 -11.68 1.24
CA THR A 84 9.71 -11.27 2.62
C THR A 84 8.93 -12.36 3.35
N LEU A 85 9.02 -12.39 4.67
CA LEU A 85 8.38 -13.39 5.52
C LEU A 85 6.88 -13.49 5.25
N VAL A 86 6.21 -12.35 5.02
CA VAL A 86 4.79 -12.33 4.66
C VAL A 86 4.51 -13.15 3.38
N HIS A 87 5.36 -13.10 2.36
CA HIS A 87 5.14 -13.88 1.13
C HIS A 87 5.20 -15.39 1.39
N GLY A 88 6.11 -15.85 2.25
CA GLY A 88 6.20 -17.28 2.58
C GLY A 88 5.22 -17.77 3.63
N LEU A 89 4.61 -16.86 4.39
CA LEU A 89 3.46 -17.20 5.24
C LEU A 89 2.15 -17.36 4.46
N LEU A 90 2.12 -16.95 3.19
CA LEU A 90 0.95 -17.09 2.31
C LEU A 90 0.98 -18.38 1.47
N ALA A 91 2.10 -19.11 1.48
CA ALA A 91 2.31 -20.33 0.69
C ALA A 91 1.65 -21.56 1.33
#